data_AF-A0A7K0VFY6-F1
#
_entry.id   AF-A0A7K0VFY6-F1
#
_cell.length_a   1.000
_cell.length_b   1.000
_cell.length_c   1.000
_cell.angle_alpha   90.00
_cell.angle_beta   90.00
_cell.angle_gamma   90.00
#
_symmetry.space_group_name_H-M   'P 1'
#
loop_
_entity.id
_entity.type
_entity.pdbx_description
1 polymer ?
#
loop_
_entity_poly.entity_id
_entity_poly.type
_entity_poly.pdbx_seq_one_letter_code
_entity_poly.pdbx_strand_id
1 'polypeptide(L)'
;MPANHRPALAPGTISAERAVPTKILRPSYVGKPAPERYTGPDVQDEQTLAAMRIAGRIAADALVEVGAHIEPGVTTDELDRIGHEYLCDHGAYPSTLG
;
A
#
# COMPACT_ATOMS: atom_id res chain seq x y z
N MET A 1 5.22 -0.78 -40.25
CA MET A 1 5.61 -0.48 -38.85
C MET A 1 6.18 -1.75 -38.25
N PRO A 2 7.46 -1.83 -37.87
CA PRO A 2 7.97 -3.03 -37.21
C PRO A 2 7.29 -3.16 -35.83
N ALA A 3 6.85 -4.37 -35.50
CA ALA A 3 6.28 -4.66 -34.19
C ALA A 3 7.35 -4.44 -33.12
N ASN A 4 7.08 -3.53 -32.19
CA ASN A 4 7.97 -3.19 -31.09
C ASN A 4 8.00 -4.35 -30.08
N HIS A 5 8.89 -5.32 -30.29
CA HIS A 5 9.04 -6.48 -29.40
C HIS A 5 9.91 -6.10 -28.19
N ARG A 6 9.31 -5.41 -27.22
CA ARG A 6 9.94 -5.25 -25.91
C ARG A 6 10.00 -6.62 -25.23
N PRO A 7 11.16 -7.04 -24.68
CA PRO A 7 11.25 -8.27 -23.91
C PRO A 7 10.30 -8.21 -22.71
N ALA A 8 9.80 -9.38 -22.29
CA ALA A 8 8.97 -9.46 -21.09
C ALA A 8 9.75 -8.99 -19.86
N LEU A 9 9.06 -8.35 -18.92
CA LEU A 9 9.63 -7.98 -17.63
C LEU A 9 10.02 -9.26 -16.86
N ALA A 10 11.22 -9.26 -16.27
CA ALA A 10 11.66 -10.28 -15.34
C ALA A 10 11.47 -9.78 -13.89
N PRO A 11 11.16 -10.65 -12.91
CA PRO A 11 11.13 -10.28 -11.50
C PRO A 11 12.47 -9.68 -11.04
N GLY A 12 12.40 -8.61 -10.25
CA GLY A 12 13.56 -8.01 -9.58
C GLY A 12 13.91 -8.69 -8.25
N THR A 13 14.98 -8.22 -7.62
CA THR A 13 15.31 -8.58 -6.23
C THR A 13 14.42 -7.79 -5.27
N ILE A 14 13.80 -8.48 -4.32
CA ILE A 14 12.94 -7.88 -3.30
C ILE A 14 13.73 -7.78 -2.00
N SER A 15 13.57 -6.66 -1.29
CA SER A 15 14.17 -6.46 0.03
C SER A 15 13.54 -7.38 1.10
N ALA A 16 14.10 -7.36 2.30
CA ALA A 16 13.46 -8.01 3.45
C ALA A 16 12.16 -7.26 3.83
N GLU A 17 11.20 -7.98 4.40
CA GLU A 17 9.93 -7.40 4.84
C GLU A 17 10.15 -6.22 5.81
N ARG A 18 9.44 -5.12 5.57
CA ARG A 18 9.60 -3.88 6.34
C ARG A 18 8.72 -3.91 7.60
N ALA A 19 9.31 -3.55 8.74
CA ALA A 19 8.60 -3.51 10.01
C ALA A 19 7.58 -2.36 10.07
N VAL A 20 6.44 -2.62 10.71
CA VAL A 20 5.43 -1.62 11.07
C VAL A 20 5.52 -1.31 12.57
N PRO A 21 5.58 -0.02 12.98
CA PRO A 21 5.59 0.37 14.39
C PRO A 21 4.49 -0.31 15.21
N THR A 22 4.82 -0.78 16.42
CA THR A 22 3.89 -1.54 17.28
C THR A 22 2.66 -0.75 17.73
N LYS A 23 2.75 0.59 17.73
CA LYS A 23 1.64 1.51 18.05
C LYS A 23 0.54 1.52 16.98
N ILE A 24 0.82 1.09 15.75
CA ILE A 24 -0.15 1.05 14.65
C ILE A 24 -0.95 -0.25 14.78
N LEU A 25 -2.28 -0.10 14.79
CA LEU A 25 -3.19 -1.24 14.86
C LEU A 25 -3.04 -2.10 13.60
N ARG A 26 -2.79 -3.39 13.80
CA ARG A 26 -2.70 -4.36 12.70
C ARG A 26 -4.11 -4.85 12.33
N PRO A 27 -4.44 -4.91 11.03
CA PRO A 27 -5.66 -5.54 10.56
C PRO A 27 -5.74 -7.02 10.97
N SER A 28 -6.96 -7.55 11.04
CA SER A 28 -7.21 -8.92 11.53
C SER A 28 -6.68 -10.04 10.61
N TYR A 29 -6.29 -9.72 9.38
CA TYR A 29 -5.77 -10.66 8.40
C TYR A 29 -4.26 -10.91 8.50
N VAL A 30 -3.52 -10.03 9.17
CA VAL A 30 -2.06 -10.14 9.24
C VAL A 30 -1.65 -11.46 9.91
N GLY A 31 -0.85 -12.26 9.22
CA GLY A 31 -0.43 -13.59 9.68
C GLY A 31 -1.48 -14.70 9.48
N LYS A 32 -2.58 -14.43 8.76
CA LYS A 32 -3.56 -15.44 8.33
C LYS A 32 -3.37 -15.78 6.85
N PRO A 33 -3.72 -17.01 6.40
CA PRO A 33 -3.59 -17.38 4.99
C PRO A 33 -4.54 -16.62 4.06
N ALA A 34 -5.63 -16.07 4.59
CA ALA A 34 -6.59 -15.25 3.87
C ALA A 34 -7.35 -14.32 4.84
N PRO A 35 -7.84 -13.16 4.37
CA PRO A 35 -8.72 -12.31 5.15
C PRO A 35 -10.08 -12.99 5.36
N GLU A 36 -10.74 -12.62 6.46
CA GLU A 36 -12.13 -13.01 6.70
C GLU A 36 -13.05 -12.38 5.66
N ARG A 37 -14.08 -13.12 5.23
CA ARG A 37 -15.09 -12.59 4.31
C ARG A 37 -15.85 -11.46 5.01
N TYR A 38 -15.93 -10.30 4.36
CA TYR A 38 -16.77 -9.22 4.83
C TYR A 38 -18.26 -9.62 4.78
N THR A 39 -18.95 -9.48 5.91
CA THR A 39 -20.38 -9.77 6.09
C THR A 39 -21.16 -8.56 6.62
N GLY A 40 -20.52 -7.39 6.66
CA GLY A 40 -21.15 -6.14 7.10
C GLY A 40 -22.07 -5.54 6.03
N PRO A 41 -22.70 -4.39 6.33
CA PRO A 41 -23.60 -3.73 5.41
C PRO A 41 -22.87 -3.18 4.18
N ASP A 42 -23.57 -3.12 3.04
CA ASP A 42 -23.07 -2.44 1.83
C ASP A 42 -23.12 -0.92 1.97
N VAL A 43 -24.14 -0.40 2.66
CA VAL A 43 -24.31 1.03 2.96
C VAL A 43 -23.65 1.35 4.29
N GLN A 44 -22.63 2.20 4.24
CA GLN A 44 -21.85 2.59 5.41
C GLN A 44 -22.55 3.71 6.20
N ASP A 45 -22.44 3.68 7.52
CA ASP A 45 -22.93 4.75 8.39
C ASP A 45 -22.02 5.99 8.35
N GLU A 46 -22.48 7.09 8.93
CA GLU A 46 -21.76 8.37 8.91
C GLU A 46 -20.37 8.28 9.55
N GLN A 47 -20.24 7.49 10.63
CA GLN A 47 -18.97 7.29 11.33
C GLN A 47 -17.96 6.55 10.43
N THR A 48 -18.39 5.47 9.78
CA THR A 48 -17.58 4.69 8.86
C THR A 48 -17.19 5.52 7.64
N LEU A 49 -18.13 6.28 7.07
CA LEU A 49 -17.84 7.20 5.96
C LEU A 49 -16.81 8.28 6.37
N ALA A 50 -16.89 8.82 7.58
CA ALA A 50 -15.90 9.78 8.08
C ALA A 50 -14.51 9.14 8.21
N ALA A 51 -14.42 7.92 8.76
CA ALA A 51 -13.16 7.18 8.85
C ALA A 51 -12.58 6.85 7.46
N MET A 52 -13.42 6.40 6.52
CA MET A 52 -13.03 6.12 5.14
C MET A 52 -12.48 7.37 4.43
N ARG A 53 -13.05 8.56 4.68
CA ARG A 53 -12.53 9.82 4.11
C ARG A 53 -11.13 10.16 4.63
N ILE A 54 -10.82 9.84 5.89
CA ILE A 54 -9.49 10.04 6.46
C ILE A 54 -8.51 9.04 5.83
N ALA A 55 -8.85 7.75 5.84
CA ALA A 55 -8.02 6.70 5.25
C ALA A 55 -7.75 6.95 3.75
N GLY A 56 -8.79 7.32 2.99
CA GLY A 56 -8.67 7.64 1.57
C GLY A 56 -7.79 8.85 1.29
N ARG A 57 -7.79 9.86 2.17
CA ARG A 57 -6.89 11.02 2.05
C ARG A 57 -5.44 10.61 2.25
N ILE A 58 -5.15 9.86 3.32
CA ILE A 58 -3.80 9.34 3.59
C ILE A 58 -3.30 8.50 2.40
N ALA A 59 -4.15 7.63 1.84
CA ALA A 59 -3.79 6.83 0.68
C ALA A 59 -3.53 7.67 -0.59
N ALA A 60 -4.34 8.70 -0.82
CA ALA A 60 -4.15 9.61 -1.95
C ALA A 60 -2.85 10.42 -1.81
N ASP A 61 -2.56 10.93 -0.61
CA ASP A 61 -1.35 11.68 -0.33
C ASP A 61 -0.11 10.78 -0.41
N ALA A 62 -0.20 9.51 0.01
CA ALA A 62 0.86 8.51 -0.18
C ALA A 62 1.15 8.26 -1.67
N LEU A 63 0.12 8.24 -2.53
CA LEU A 63 0.30 8.10 -3.98
C LEU A 63 1.02 9.32 -4.57
N VAL A 64 0.68 10.52 -4.10
CA VAL A 64 1.35 11.76 -4.51
C VAL A 64 2.81 11.74 -4.07
N GLU A 65 3.09 11.34 -2.83
CA GLU A 65 4.46 11.22 -2.31
C GLU A 65 5.27 10.24 -3.15
N VAL A 66 4.82 9.00 -3.30
CA VAL A 66 5.52 7.99 -4.12
C VAL A 66 5.72 8.49 -5.56
N GLY A 67 4.71 9.15 -6.14
CA GLY A 67 4.77 9.74 -7.48
C GLY A 67 5.88 10.78 -7.65
N ALA A 68 6.23 11.52 -6.60
CA ALA A 68 7.29 12.53 -6.63
C ALA A 68 8.70 11.93 -6.78
N HIS A 69 8.87 10.64 -6.47
CA HIS A 69 10.16 9.92 -6.55
C HIS A 69 10.26 9.00 -7.78
N ILE A 70 9.30 9.05 -8.70
CA ILE A 70 9.36 8.27 -9.94
C ILE A 70 10.34 8.90 -10.93
N GLU A 71 11.52 8.29 -11.03
CA GLU A 71 12.55 8.70 -11.98
C GLU A 71 13.33 7.49 -12.55
N PRO A 72 13.96 7.62 -13.74
CA PRO A 72 14.75 6.54 -14.32
C PRO A 72 15.86 6.06 -13.38
N GLY A 73 15.88 4.75 -13.12
CA GLY A 73 16.88 4.11 -12.25
C GLY A 73 16.38 3.81 -10.84
N VAL A 74 15.28 4.42 -10.39
CA VAL A 74 14.62 4.07 -9.13
C VAL A 74 13.90 2.74 -9.28
N THR A 75 14.06 1.86 -8.28
CA THR A 75 13.44 0.54 -8.27
C THR A 75 12.03 0.59 -7.68
N THR A 76 11.18 -0.37 -8.04
CA THR A 76 9.85 -0.48 -7.42
C THR A 76 9.92 -0.84 -5.93
N ASP A 77 10.99 -1.52 -5.48
CA ASP A 77 11.24 -1.80 -4.06
C ASP A 77 11.56 -0.52 -3.26
N GLU A 78 12.23 0.45 -3.88
CA GLU A 78 12.48 1.77 -3.29
C GLU A 78 11.21 2.63 -3.24
N LEU A 79 10.39 2.58 -4.29
CA LEU A 79 9.07 3.25 -4.27
C LEU A 79 8.14 2.63 -3.21
N ASP A 80 8.18 1.30 -3.04
CA ASP A 80 7.46 0.60 -1.97
C ASP A 80 7.92 1.05 -0.59
N ARG A 81 9.24 1.21 -0.37
CA ARG A 81 9.79 1.77 0.88
C ARG A 81 9.19 3.12 1.22
N ILE A 82 9.14 4.03 0.25
CA ILE A 82 8.62 5.39 0.43
C ILE A 82 7.13 5.35 0.80
N GLY A 83 6.34 4.53 0.10
CA GLY A 83 4.93 4.32 0.44
C GLY A 83 4.73 3.72 1.83
N HIS A 84 5.53 2.71 2.19
CA HIS A 84 5.50 2.08 3.52
C HIS A 84 5.78 3.07 4.64
N GLU A 85 6.85 3.85 4.50
CA GLU A 85 7.26 4.87 5.47
C GLU A 85 6.20 5.96 5.60
N TYR A 86 5.69 6.49 4.48
CA TYR A 86 4.64 7.50 4.49
C TYR A 86 3.41 7.01 5.27
N LEU A 87 2.92 5.79 4.99
CA LEU A 87 1.77 5.24 5.69
C LEU A 87 2.06 5.10 7.20
N CYS A 88 3.23 4.59 7.57
CA CYS A 88 3.62 4.42 8.97
C CYS A 88 3.72 5.76 9.72
N ASP A 89 4.26 6.80 9.08
CA ASP A 89 4.38 8.15 9.64
C ASP A 89 3.02 8.80 9.89
N HIS A 90 2.02 8.45 9.08
CA HIS A 90 0.63 8.89 9.22
C HIS A 90 -0.20 7.94 10.11
N GLY A 91 0.43 6.99 10.80
CA GLY A 91 -0.23 6.06 11.71
C GLY A 91 -1.12 5.03 11.00
N ALA A 92 -0.94 4.83 9.70
CA ALA A 92 -1.68 3.87 8.89
C ALA A 92 -0.87 2.58 8.69
N TYR A 93 -1.58 1.47 8.60
CA TYR A 93 -0.98 0.18 8.24
C TYR A 93 -0.95 0.01 6.70
N PRO A 94 0.18 -0.39 6.10
CA PRO A 94 0.22 -0.76 4.68
C PRO A 94 -0.61 -2.00 4.38
N SER A 95 -1.84 -1.83 3.86
CA SER A 95 -2.85 -2.90 3.79
C SER A 95 -2.48 -4.14 2.96
N THR A 96 -1.47 -4.04 2.10
CA THR A 96 -0.98 -5.16 1.27
C THR A 96 0.11 -5.99 1.96
N LEU A 97 0.55 -5.58 3.15
CA LEU A 97 1.63 -6.21 3.90
C LEU A 97 1.10 -7.32 4.84
N GLY A 98 1.70 -8.51 4.74
CA GLY A 98 1.55 -9.63 5.67
C GLY A 98 0.34 -10.54 5.47
#